data_AF-A0A8H6WKC4-F1
#
_entry.id   AF-A0A8H6WKC4-F1
#
_cell.length_a   1.000
_cell.length_b   1.000
_cell.length_c   1.000
_cell.angle_alpha   90.00
_cell.angle_beta   90.00
_cell.angle_gamma   90.00
#
_symmetry.space_group_name_H-M   'P 1'
#
loop_
_entity.id
_entity.type
_entity.pdbx_description
1 polymer ?
#
loop_
_entity_poly.entity_id
_entity_poly.type
_entity_poly.pdbx_seq_one_letter_code
_entity_poly.pdbx_strand_id
1 'polypeptide(L)'
;MNHYGVLGITSRARPEDIRRAYKAKALETHPDKLDPTASVEKKQASEAKFRRVQEAFEVLRDPVKRRAYDIQLGFRSSPSDLSEAQRARNQEREAWAQKSWQQYEDRFQVLKQRAAEAREQRMRQDDAEREYRAMVDRILDGLYSKNPEWKERHEQVKRPTRPMRSSTEP
;
A
#
# COMPACT_ATOMS: atom_id res chain seq x y z
N MET A 1 -21.75 -1.40 -19.60
CA MET A 1 -20.27 -1.33 -19.47
C MET A 1 -19.77 -2.73 -19.12
N ASN A 2 -18.73 -3.21 -19.80
CA ASN A 2 -18.10 -4.50 -19.49
C ASN A 2 -17.05 -4.34 -18.37
N HIS A 3 -16.67 -5.43 -17.69
CA HIS A 3 -15.66 -5.39 -16.62
C HIS A 3 -14.31 -4.86 -17.12
N TYR A 4 -13.95 -5.17 -18.37
CA TYR A 4 -12.75 -4.65 -19.03
C TYR A 4 -12.77 -3.12 -19.15
N GLY A 5 -13.90 -2.54 -19.56
CA GLY A 5 -14.08 -1.09 -19.71
C GLY A 5 -14.14 -0.36 -18.37
N VAL A 6 -14.67 -0.99 -17.31
CA VAL A 6 -14.62 -0.44 -15.95
C VAL A 6 -13.17 -0.27 -15.48
N LEU A 7 -12.30 -1.24 -15.80
CA LEU A 7 -10.87 -1.16 -15.51
C LEU A 7 -10.07 -0.35 -16.56
N GLY A 8 -10.69 0.02 -17.69
CA GLY A 8 -10.01 0.75 -18.78
C GLY A 8 -9.00 -0.10 -19.55
N ILE A 9 -9.20 -1.41 -19.61
CA ILE A 9 -8.29 -2.37 -20.27
C ILE A 9 -9.00 -3.11 -21.40
N THR A 10 -8.23 -3.77 -22.26
CA THR A 10 -8.78 -4.60 -23.35
C THR A 10 -9.01 -6.04 -22.90
N SER A 11 -9.85 -6.79 -23.62
CA SER A 11 -10.08 -8.22 -23.34
C SER A 11 -8.81 -9.07 -23.48
N ARG A 12 -7.80 -8.57 -24.21
CA ARG A 12 -6.47 -9.20 -24.39
C ARG A 12 -5.46 -8.85 -23.29
N ALA A 13 -5.83 -8.04 -22.31
CA ALA A 13 -4.94 -7.61 -21.23
C ALA A 13 -4.38 -8.79 -20.42
N ARG A 14 -3.11 -8.69 -20.03
CA ARG A 14 -2.47 -9.72 -19.19
C ARG A 14 -2.98 -9.62 -17.74
N PRO A 15 -2.87 -10.70 -16.94
CA PRO A 15 -3.23 -10.64 -15.52
C PRO A 15 -2.54 -9.52 -14.74
N GLU A 16 -1.30 -9.20 -15.11
CA GLU A 16 -0.53 -8.09 -14.53
C GLU A 16 -1.14 -6.73 -14.87
N ASP A 17 -1.63 -6.55 -16.09
CA ASP A 17 -2.32 -5.32 -16.52
C ASP A 17 -3.63 -5.15 -15.78
N ILE A 18 -4.39 -6.24 -15.55
CA ILE A 18 -5.62 -6.23 -14.75
C ILE A 18 -5.33 -5.76 -13.32
N ARG A 19 -4.28 -6.29 -12.68
CA ARG A 19 -3.86 -5.87 -11.35
C ARG A 19 -3.41 -4.42 -11.30
N ARG A 20 -2.61 -3.99 -12.28
CA ARG A 20 -2.12 -2.61 -12.37
C ARG A 20 -3.26 -1.62 -12.58
N ALA A 21 -4.19 -1.94 -13.48
CA ALA A 21 -5.38 -1.14 -13.75
C ALA A 21 -6.31 -1.06 -12.54
N TYR A 22 -6.53 -2.18 -11.84
CA TYR A 22 -7.28 -2.17 -10.58
C TYR A 22 -6.62 -1.26 -9.54
N LYS A 23 -5.30 -1.34 -9.36
CA LYS A 23 -4.59 -0.51 -8.38
C LYS A 23 -4.70 0.98 -8.72
N ALA A 24 -4.54 1.34 -9.98
CA ALA A 24 -4.75 2.72 -10.44
C ALA A 24 -6.19 3.19 -10.21
N LYS A 25 -7.19 2.39 -10.62
CA LYS A 25 -8.61 2.72 -10.47
C LYS A 25 -9.08 2.77 -9.02
N ALA A 26 -8.56 1.90 -8.16
CA ALA A 26 -8.84 1.92 -6.73
C ALA A 26 -8.29 3.19 -6.08
N LEU A 27 -7.10 3.66 -6.46
CA LEU A 27 -6.52 4.92 -5.98
C LEU A 27 -7.23 6.17 -6.53
N GLU A 28 -7.87 6.07 -7.69
CA GLU A 28 -8.69 7.14 -8.27
C GLU A 28 -10.08 7.21 -7.61
N THR A 29 -10.65 6.06 -7.25
CA THR A 29 -12.03 5.96 -6.73
C THR A 29 -12.11 5.85 -5.20
N HIS A 30 -10.96 5.85 -4.50
CA HIS A 30 -10.92 5.69 -3.05
C HIS A 30 -11.64 6.86 -2.34
N PRO A 31 -12.59 6.59 -1.43
CA PRO A 31 -13.37 7.64 -0.75
C PRO A 31 -12.51 8.54 0.16
N ASP A 32 -11.37 8.06 0.64
CA ASP A 32 -10.40 8.83 1.46
C ASP A 32 -9.75 10.01 0.74
N LYS A 33 -9.76 10.02 -0.61
CA LYS A 33 -9.30 11.18 -1.38
C LYS A 33 -10.33 12.30 -1.46
N LEU A 34 -11.56 12.06 -1.02
CA LEU A 34 -12.58 13.09 -0.99
C LEU A 34 -12.38 13.94 0.27
N ASP A 35 -12.49 15.26 0.10
CA ASP A 35 -12.55 16.18 1.22
C ASP A 35 -13.61 15.72 2.25
N PRO A 36 -13.33 15.84 3.56
CA PRO A 36 -14.29 15.48 4.59
C PRO A 36 -15.62 16.24 4.46
N THR A 37 -15.59 17.43 3.84
CA THR A 37 -16.74 18.31 3.52
C THR A 37 -17.48 17.94 2.23
N ALA A 38 -17.04 16.92 1.49
CA ALA A 38 -17.71 16.51 0.25
C ALA A 38 -19.15 16.06 0.53
N SER A 39 -20.08 16.53 -0.32
CA SER A 39 -21.50 16.17 -0.26
C SER A 39 -21.71 14.65 -0.22
N VAL A 40 -22.76 14.23 0.47
CA VAL A 40 -23.17 12.82 0.60
C VAL A 40 -23.27 12.15 -0.78
N GLU A 41 -23.79 12.84 -1.79
CA GLU A 41 -23.88 12.33 -3.17
C GLU A 41 -22.50 12.05 -3.79
N LYS A 42 -21.49 12.89 -3.53
CA LYS A 42 -20.12 12.67 -4.04
C LYS A 42 -19.48 11.46 -3.37
N LYS A 43 -19.69 11.28 -2.07
CA LYS A 43 -19.21 10.10 -1.33
C LYS A 43 -19.87 8.82 -1.86
N GLN A 44 -21.19 8.82 -2.02
CA GLN A 44 -21.94 7.70 -2.58
C GLN A 44 -21.53 7.38 -4.04
N ALA A 45 -21.33 8.40 -4.87
CA ALA A 45 -20.88 8.21 -6.25
C ALA A 45 -19.48 7.60 -6.33
N SER A 46 -18.56 7.99 -5.45
CA SER A 46 -17.22 7.41 -5.36
C SER A 46 -17.27 5.96 -4.88
N GLU A 47 -18.08 5.67 -3.86
CA GLU A 47 -18.29 4.32 -3.35
C GLU A 47 -18.90 3.39 -4.41
N ALA A 48 -19.91 3.86 -5.15
CA ALA A 48 -20.52 3.11 -6.24
C ALA A 48 -19.52 2.82 -7.37
N LYS A 49 -18.63 3.76 -7.69
CA LYS A 49 -17.54 3.53 -8.67
C LYS A 49 -16.52 2.52 -8.15
N PHE A 50 -16.11 2.65 -6.88
CA PHE A 50 -15.18 1.73 -6.23
C PHE A 50 -15.75 0.30 -6.22
N ARG A 51 -17.02 0.14 -5.87
CA ARG A 51 -17.72 -1.15 -5.87
C ARG A 51 -17.70 -1.82 -7.26
N ARG A 52 -18.00 -1.06 -8.32
CA ARG A 52 -17.92 -1.57 -9.71
C ARG A 52 -16.50 -1.97 -10.11
N VAL A 53 -15.50 -1.19 -9.71
CA VAL A 53 -14.08 -1.52 -9.95
C VAL A 53 -13.70 -2.82 -9.23
N GLN A 54 -14.18 -3.00 -8.00
CA GLN A 54 -13.96 -4.21 -7.22
C GLN A 54 -14.65 -5.44 -7.84
N GLU A 55 -15.92 -5.34 -8.21
CA GLU A 55 -16.66 -6.41 -8.92
C GLU A 55 -15.96 -6.80 -10.23
N ALA A 56 -15.56 -5.81 -11.03
CA ALA A 56 -14.83 -6.06 -12.27
C ALA A 56 -13.50 -6.79 -12.02
N PHE A 57 -12.78 -6.41 -10.98
CA PHE A 57 -11.55 -7.08 -10.59
C PHE A 57 -11.80 -8.50 -10.07
N GLU A 58 -12.83 -8.74 -9.27
CA GLU A 58 -13.16 -10.07 -8.74
C GLU A 58 -13.47 -11.09 -9.85
N VAL A 59 -14.15 -10.66 -10.91
CA VAL A 59 -14.44 -11.51 -12.08
C VAL A 59 -13.19 -11.71 -12.94
N LEU A 60 -12.40 -10.66 -13.18
CA LEU A 60 -11.25 -10.70 -14.10
C LEU A 60 -9.96 -11.24 -13.47
N ARG A 61 -9.83 -11.21 -12.13
CA ARG A 61 -8.68 -11.75 -11.38
C ARG A 61 -8.62 -13.26 -11.49
N ASP A 62 -9.76 -13.92 -11.37
CA ASP A 62 -9.84 -15.38 -11.41
C ASP A 62 -9.85 -15.84 -12.88
N PRO A 63 -8.87 -16.63 -13.32
CA PRO A 63 -8.80 -17.11 -14.70
C PRO A 63 -10.04 -17.93 -15.10
N VAL A 64 -10.67 -18.65 -14.18
CA VAL A 64 -11.87 -19.45 -14.43
C VAL A 64 -13.07 -18.53 -14.65
N LYS A 65 -13.28 -17.56 -13.74
CA LYS A 65 -14.37 -16.58 -13.86
C LYS A 65 -14.20 -15.69 -15.09
N ARG A 66 -12.97 -15.25 -15.37
CA ARG A 66 -12.63 -14.48 -16.56
C ARG A 66 -12.97 -15.25 -17.83
N ARG A 67 -12.64 -16.55 -17.88
CA ARG A 67 -12.95 -17.39 -19.04
C ARG A 67 -14.46 -17.55 -19.24
N ALA A 68 -15.21 -17.80 -18.17
CA ALA A 68 -16.67 -17.86 -18.24
C ALA A 68 -17.27 -16.52 -18.74
N TYR A 69 -16.76 -15.41 -18.23
CA TYR A 69 -17.16 -14.07 -18.65
C TYR A 69 -16.81 -13.77 -20.12
N ASP A 70 -15.63 -14.19 -20.58
CA ASP A 70 -15.20 -14.05 -21.98
C ASP A 70 -16.10 -14.85 -22.94
N ILE A 71 -16.53 -16.04 -22.53
CA ILE A 71 -17.47 -16.89 -23.30
C ILE A 71 -18.84 -16.21 -23.36
N GLN A 72 -19.34 -15.70 -22.23
CA GLN A 72 -20.63 -15.00 -22.17
C GLN A 72 -20.66 -13.76 -23.08
N LEU A 73 -19.53 -13.07 -23.24
CA LEU A 73 -19.40 -11.90 -24.13
C LEU A 73 -19.12 -12.27 -25.60
N GLY A 74 -18.97 -13.55 -25.93
CA GLY A 74 -18.61 -14.01 -27.28
C GLY A 74 -17.17 -13.67 -27.69
N PHE A 75 -16.30 -13.29 -26.75
CA PHE A 75 -14.88 -13.01 -27.03
C PHE A 75 -14.03 -14.29 -27.18
N ARG A 76 -14.57 -15.44 -26.77
CA ARG A 76 -13.96 -16.76 -26.96
C ARG A 76 -14.98 -17.73 -27.53
N SER A 77 -14.53 -18.55 -28.48
CA SER A 77 -15.28 -19.72 -28.94
C SER A 77 -15.48 -20.72 -27.80
N SER A 78 -16.57 -21.48 -27.85
CA SER A 78 -16.87 -22.51 -26.86
C SER A 78 -15.71 -23.52 -26.80
N PRO A 79 -15.40 -24.11 -25.63
CA PRO A 79 -14.35 -25.13 -25.52
C PRO A 79 -14.51 -26.31 -26.48
N SER A 80 -15.74 -26.56 -26.95
CA SER A 80 -16.11 -27.56 -27.94
C SER A 80 -15.60 -27.27 -29.35
N ASP A 81 -15.31 -26.01 -29.67
CA ASP A 81 -15.00 -25.56 -31.05
C ASP A 81 -13.50 -25.44 -31.31
N LEU A 82 -12.66 -25.76 -30.31
CA LEU A 82 -11.20 -25.60 -30.37
C LEU A 82 -10.50 -26.90 -30.79
N SER A 83 -9.55 -26.80 -31.71
CA SER A 83 -8.67 -27.92 -32.07
C SER A 83 -7.76 -28.33 -30.90
N GLU A 84 -7.26 -29.57 -30.90
CA GLU A 84 -6.35 -30.07 -29.85
C GLU A 84 -5.10 -29.19 -29.70
N ALA A 85 -4.54 -28.72 -30.80
CA ALA A 85 -3.39 -27.80 -30.79
C ALA A 85 -3.71 -26.45 -30.13
N GLN A 86 -4.93 -25.94 -30.32
CA GLN A 86 -5.40 -24.71 -29.67
C GLN A 86 -5.64 -24.92 -28.17
N ARG A 87 -6.17 -26.10 -27.78
CA ARG A 87 -6.36 -26.48 -26.37
C ARG A 87 -5.02 -26.59 -25.64
N ALA A 88 -4.02 -27.25 -26.24
CA ALA A 88 -2.68 -27.38 -25.66
C ALA A 88 -2.01 -26.00 -25.44
N ARG A 89 -2.01 -25.12 -26.44
CA ARG A 89 -1.47 -23.75 -26.30
C ARG A 89 -2.20 -22.93 -25.23
N ASN A 90 -3.52 -23.11 -25.12
CA ASN A 90 -4.31 -22.42 -24.10
C ASN A 90 -3.98 -22.94 -22.69
N GLN A 91 -3.86 -24.26 -22.51
CA GLN A 91 -3.45 -24.86 -21.25
C GLN A 91 -2.05 -24.40 -20.82
N GLU A 92 -1.10 -24.32 -21.76
CA GLU A 92 0.26 -23.87 -21.48
C GLU A 92 0.29 -22.39 -21.04
N ARG A 93 -0.51 -21.54 -21.70
CA ARG A 93 -0.72 -20.14 -21.29
C ARG A 93 -1.39 -20.03 -19.92
N GLU A 94 -2.38 -20.86 -19.64
CA GLU A 94 -3.07 -20.89 -18.35
C GLU A 94 -2.13 -21.37 -17.23
N ALA A 95 -1.30 -22.38 -17.48
CA ALA A 95 -0.28 -22.86 -16.56
C ALA A 95 0.78 -21.78 -16.28
N TRP A 96 1.22 -21.04 -17.31
CA TRP A 96 2.13 -19.91 -17.13
C TRP A 96 1.49 -18.79 -16.30
N ALA A 97 0.21 -18.47 -16.56
CA ALA A 97 -0.53 -17.49 -15.77
C ALA A 97 -0.67 -17.94 -14.30
N GLN A 98 -1.00 -19.20 -14.04
CA GLN A 98 -1.09 -19.77 -12.68
C GLN A 98 0.25 -19.70 -11.94
N LYS A 99 1.35 -20.10 -12.59
CA LYS A 99 2.71 -20.00 -12.01
C LYS A 99 3.09 -18.55 -11.70
N SER A 100 2.81 -17.62 -12.62
CA SER A 100 3.04 -16.19 -12.41
C SER A 100 2.21 -15.63 -11.25
N TRP A 101 0.98 -16.15 -11.04
CA TRP A 101 0.13 -15.78 -9.90
C TRP A 101 0.66 -16.27 -8.56
N GLN A 102 1.11 -17.53 -8.48
CA GLN A 102 1.75 -18.05 -7.27
C GLN A 102 2.97 -17.22 -6.91
N GLN A 103 3.86 -16.98 -7.88
CA GLN A 103 5.05 -16.15 -7.68
C GLN A 103 4.71 -14.72 -7.22
N TYR A 104 3.63 -14.13 -7.71
CA TYR A 104 3.18 -12.81 -7.26
C TYR A 104 2.65 -12.84 -5.82
N GLU A 105 1.79 -13.81 -5.49
CA GLU A 105 1.21 -13.93 -4.15
C GLU A 105 2.32 -14.16 -3.12
N ASP A 106 3.26 -15.06 -3.39
CA ASP A 106 4.42 -15.33 -2.53
C ASP A 106 5.26 -14.07 -2.29
N ARG A 107 5.58 -13.34 -3.37
CA ARG A 107 6.31 -12.07 -3.27
C ARG A 107 5.54 -11.02 -2.47
N PHE A 108 4.22 -10.98 -2.60
CA PHE A 108 3.38 -10.04 -1.87
C PHE A 108 3.31 -10.39 -0.37
N GLN A 109 3.23 -11.68 -0.03
CA GLN A 109 3.27 -12.13 1.37
C GLN A 109 4.60 -11.79 2.04
N VAL A 110 5.73 -12.01 1.35
CA VAL A 110 7.06 -11.61 1.84
C VAL A 110 7.14 -10.10 2.07
N LEU A 111 6.58 -9.28 1.17
CA LEU A 111 6.54 -7.83 1.36
C LEU A 111 5.67 -7.41 2.56
N LYS A 112 4.52 -8.06 2.77
CA LYS A 112 3.66 -7.83 3.94
C LYS A 112 4.37 -8.18 5.25
N GLN A 113 5.03 -9.34 5.30
CA GLN A 113 5.79 -9.78 6.47
C GLN A 113 6.91 -8.79 6.79
N ARG A 114 7.74 -8.42 5.80
CA ARG A 114 8.80 -7.42 5.98
C ARG A 114 8.28 -6.07 6.45
N ALA A 115 7.12 -5.63 5.95
CA ALA A 115 6.51 -4.38 6.41
C ALA A 115 6.02 -4.46 7.86
N ALA A 116 5.50 -5.62 8.30
CA ALA A 116 5.11 -5.85 9.69
C ALA A 116 6.35 -5.90 10.60
N GLU A 117 7.37 -6.66 10.22
CA GLU A 117 8.65 -6.75 10.94
C GLU A 117 9.33 -5.38 11.08
N ALA A 118 9.33 -4.56 10.02
CA ALA A 118 9.89 -3.21 10.06
C ALA A 118 9.11 -2.30 11.03
N ARG A 119 7.79 -2.45 11.14
CA ARG A 119 6.98 -1.72 12.13
C ARG A 119 7.32 -2.16 13.54
N GLU A 120 7.44 -3.47 13.78
CA GLU A 120 7.82 -4.00 15.10
C GLU A 120 9.23 -3.58 15.49
N GLN A 121 10.19 -3.58 14.56
CA GLN A 121 11.55 -3.11 14.82
C GLN A 121 11.58 -1.64 15.21
N ARG A 122 10.81 -0.79 14.52
CA ARG A 122 10.66 0.63 14.89
C ARG A 122 10.07 0.78 16.29
N MET A 123 8.99 0.06 16.60
CA MET A 123 8.41 0.07 17.95
C MET A 123 9.43 -0.35 19.01
N ARG A 124 10.20 -1.42 18.75
CA ARG A 124 11.28 -1.89 19.64
C ARG A 124 12.40 -0.85 19.79
N GLN A 125 12.76 -0.14 18.74
CA GLN A 125 13.75 0.93 18.80
C GLN A 125 13.24 2.11 19.63
N ASP A 126 11.99 2.53 19.42
CA ASP A 126 11.36 3.60 20.17
C ASP A 126 11.23 3.24 21.66
N ASP A 127 10.89 1.97 21.97
CA ASP A 127 10.88 1.46 23.35
C ASP A 127 12.27 1.46 23.98
N ALA A 128 13.29 0.95 23.27
CA ALA A 128 14.67 0.94 23.77
C ALA A 128 15.22 2.36 23.98
N GLU A 129 14.89 3.31 23.10
CA GLU A 129 15.28 4.71 23.24
C GLU A 129 14.60 5.36 24.45
N ARG A 130 13.32 5.07 24.69
CA ARG A 130 12.59 5.50 25.89
C ARG A 130 13.25 4.98 27.17
N GLU A 131 13.58 3.69 27.20
CA GLU A 131 14.24 3.06 28.35
C GLU A 131 15.63 3.64 28.61
N TYR A 132 16.43 3.80 27.55
CA TYR A 132 17.76 4.42 27.64
C TYR A 132 17.68 5.84 28.17
N ARG A 133 16.74 6.66 27.64
CA ARG A 133 16.52 8.02 28.12
C ARG A 133 16.14 8.04 29.60
N ALA A 134 15.21 7.18 30.02
CA ALA A 134 14.81 7.08 31.42
C ALA A 134 15.98 6.64 32.33
N MET A 135 16.84 5.75 31.85
CA MET A 135 18.06 5.34 32.57
C MET A 135 19.04 6.51 32.72
N VAL A 136 19.29 7.27 31.64
CA VAL A 136 20.15 8.47 31.68
C VAL A 136 19.58 9.52 32.62
N ASP A 137 18.28 9.79 32.57
CA ASP A 137 17.62 10.76 33.45
C ASP A 137 17.77 10.35 34.93
N ARG A 138 17.62 9.05 35.26
CA ARG A 138 17.85 8.54 36.62
C ARG A 138 19.30 8.75 37.09
N ILE A 139 20.28 8.54 36.22
CA ILE A 139 21.71 8.75 36.53
C ILE A 139 21.98 10.24 36.76
N LEU A 140 21.47 11.10 35.87
CA LEU A 140 21.62 12.55 35.99
C LEU A 140 20.99 13.08 37.29
N ASP A 141 19.80 12.60 37.66
CA ASP A 141 19.16 12.97 38.93
C ASP A 141 20.02 12.59 40.15
N GLY A 142 20.63 11.41 40.13
CA GLY A 142 21.56 10.98 41.18
C GLY A 142 22.81 11.85 41.28
N LEU A 143 23.32 12.36 40.15
CA LEU A 143 24.46 13.29 40.10
C LEU A 143 24.07 14.69 40.57
N TYR A 144 22.90 15.20 40.15
CA TYR A 144 22.38 16.50 40.59
C TYR A 144 22.02 16.55 42.07
N SER A 145 21.58 15.43 42.64
CA SER A 145 21.36 15.33 44.09
C SER A 145 22.64 15.49 44.90
N LYS A 146 23.82 15.15 44.34
CA LYS A 146 25.11 15.28 45.01
C LYS A 146 25.77 16.63 44.74
N ASN A 147 25.61 17.16 43.52
CA ASN A 147 26.14 18.44 43.08
C ASN A 147 25.03 19.29 42.45
N PRO A 148 24.29 20.09 43.24
CA PRO A 148 23.14 20.86 42.73
C PRO A 148 23.54 21.91 41.68
N GLU A 149 24.73 22.50 41.79
CA GLU A 149 25.26 23.47 40.81
C GLU A 149 25.45 22.87 39.39
N TRP A 150 25.62 21.55 39.29
CA TRP A 150 25.79 20.88 37.99
C TRP A 150 24.49 20.84 37.19
N LYS A 151 23.35 20.85 37.87
CA LYS A 151 22.03 20.93 37.24
C LYS A 151 21.87 22.23 36.48
N GLU A 152 22.29 23.33 37.10
CA GLU A 152 22.18 24.68 36.55
C GLU A 152 23.12 24.90 35.36
N ARG A 153 24.35 24.35 35.41
CA ARG A 153 25.27 24.37 34.24
C ARG A 153 24.76 23.52 33.08
N HIS A 154 24.20 22.34 33.35
CA HIS A 154 23.62 21.49 32.30
C HIS A 154 22.39 22.16 31.63
N GLU A 155 21.56 22.87 32.39
CA GLU A 155 20.44 23.66 31.88
C GLU A 155 20.92 24.83 30.99
N GLN A 156 22.03 25.49 31.37
CA GLN A 156 22.63 26.58 30.60
C GLN A 156 23.20 26.11 29.25
N VAL A 157 23.79 24.91 29.18
CA VAL A 157 24.35 24.34 27.95
C VAL A 157 23.26 23.90 26.97
N LYS A 158 22.07 23.50 27.45
CA LYS A 158 20.93 23.11 26.60
C LYS A 158 20.21 24.30 25.94
N ARG A 159 20.42 25.53 26.42
CA ARG A 159 19.84 26.72 25.77
C ARG A 159 20.67 27.08 24.53
N PRO A 160 20.08 27.18 23.33
CA PRO A 160 20.82 27.63 22.15
C PRO A 160 21.32 29.06 22.42
N THR A 161 22.63 29.26 22.38
CA THR A 161 23.25 30.59 22.45
C THR A 161 22.71 31.45 21.32
N ARG A 162 21.79 32.35 21.64
CA ARG A 162 21.25 33.35 20.71
C ARG A 162 22.41 34.28 20.32
N PRO A 163 22.84 34.35 19.05
CA PRO A 163 23.93 35.23 18.67
C PRO A 163 23.50 36.69 18.92
N MET A 164 24.32 37.44 19.65
CA MET A 164 24.10 38.85 19.89
C MET A 164 24.21 39.60 18.56
N ARG A 165 23.10 40.19 18.10
CA ARG A 165 23.11 41.19 17.03
C ARG A 165 23.85 42.41 17.57
N SER A 166 25.08 42.63 17.10
CA SER A 166 25.80 43.88 17.28
C SER A 166 25.09 44.97 16.46
N SER A 167 24.42 45.89 17.14
CA SER A 167 24.08 47.19 16.57
C SER A 167 25.38 47.94 16.31
N THR A 168 25.63 48.26 15.05
CA THR A 168 26.59 49.28 14.65
C THR A 168 25.77 50.32 13.89
N GLU A 169 25.34 51.36 14.60
CA GLU A 169 25.07 52.67 13.99
C GLU A 169 26.41 53.25 13.51
N PRO A 170 26.41 53.92 12.37
CA PRO A 170 26.26 55.38 12.42
C PRO A 170 25.18 55.95 11.49
#